data_AF-A0A6G2QMP6-F1
#
_entry.id   AF-A0A6G2QMP6-F1
#
_cell.length_a   1.000
_cell.length_b   1.000
_cell.length_c   1.000
_cell.angle_alpha   90.00
_cell.angle_beta   90.00
_cell.angle_gamma   90.00
#
_symmetry.space_group_name_H-M   'P 1'
#
loop_
_entity.id
_entity.type
_entity.pdbx_description
1 polymer ?
#
loop_
_entity_poly.entity_id
_entity_poly.type
_entity_poly.pdbx_seq_one_letter_code
_entity_poly.pdbx_strand_id
1 'polypeptide(L)'
;MSTWRAQMASDGGPWSLYVVVYGESEWPTVQWESGPVPTGAQRREALASLGYELAPGAEWSWIEDSQKPDDDSTPVVLIAAVDVREQEGATA
;
A
#
# COMPACT_ATOMS: atom_id res chain seq x y z
N MET A 1 7.55 -18.35 -7.00
CA MET A 1 7.24 -16.92 -7.18
C MET A 1 7.35 -16.30 -5.81
N SER A 2 8.17 -15.27 -5.66
CA SER A 2 8.24 -14.54 -4.40
C SER A 2 6.98 -13.68 -4.24
N THR A 3 6.57 -13.47 -3.00
CA THR A 3 5.41 -12.64 -2.65
C THR A 3 5.91 -11.54 -1.73
N TRP A 4 5.45 -10.33 -1.98
CA TRP A 4 5.72 -9.14 -1.19
C TRP A 4 4.43 -8.63 -0.57
N ARG A 5 4.58 -7.71 0.38
CA ARG A 5 3.46 -7.03 1.02
C ARG A 5 3.37 -5.61 0.47
N ALA A 6 2.27 -5.29 -0.19
CA ALA A 6 1.91 -3.90 -0.43
C ALA A 6 1.09 -3.36 0.74
N GLN A 7 1.31 -2.10 1.10
CA GLN A 7 0.52 -1.38 2.09
C GLN A 7 0.07 -0.06 1.50
N MET A 8 -1.10 0.39 1.94
CA MET A 8 -1.67 1.68 1.62
C MET A 8 -2.09 2.35 2.93
N ALA A 9 -1.60 3.56 3.21
CA ALA A 9 -1.83 4.23 4.49
C ALA A 9 -2.27 5.69 4.31
N SER A 10 -3.08 6.18 5.25
CA SER A 10 -3.43 7.60 5.41
C SER A 10 -3.76 7.89 6.87
N ASP A 11 -3.34 9.05 7.37
CA ASP A 11 -3.64 9.61 8.68
C ASP A 11 -4.73 10.72 8.60
N GLY A 12 -5.53 10.70 7.54
CA GLY A 12 -6.45 11.78 7.17
C GLY A 12 -5.89 12.73 6.11
N GLY A 13 -4.59 12.63 5.80
CA GLY A 13 -3.95 13.25 4.65
C GLY A 13 -4.06 12.43 3.35
N PRO A 14 -3.19 12.73 2.36
CA PRO A 14 -3.15 11.97 1.13
C PRO A 14 -2.82 10.49 1.36
N TRP A 15 -3.35 9.62 0.51
CA TRP A 15 -3.05 8.20 0.57
C TRP A 15 -1.67 7.93 -0.05
N SER A 16 -0.90 7.05 0.57
CA SER A 16 0.35 6.52 0.03
C SER A 16 0.25 5.00 -0.07
N LEU A 17 0.57 4.44 -1.24
CA LEU A 17 0.70 3.00 -1.47
C LEU A 17 2.18 2.67 -1.72
N TYR A 18 2.70 1.70 -0.98
CA TYR A 18 4.10 1.28 -1.09
C TYR A 18 4.25 -0.23 -0.99
N VAL A 19 5.32 -0.77 -1.58
CA VAL A 19 5.66 -2.21 -1.49
C VAL A 19 6.82 -2.40 -0.53
N VAL A 20 6.63 -3.21 0.51
CA VAL A 20 7.65 -3.47 1.53
C VAL A 20 8.76 -4.33 0.94
N VAL A 21 9.95 -3.75 0.80
CA VAL A 21 11.16 -4.45 0.37
C VAL A 21 12.17 -4.42 1.52
N TYR A 22 12.32 -5.55 2.20
CA TYR A 22 13.24 -5.65 3.35
C TYR A 22 14.70 -5.44 2.91
N GLY A 23 15.41 -4.59 3.64
CA GLY A 23 16.81 -4.25 3.36
C GLY A 23 17.02 -3.00 2.51
N GLU A 24 15.96 -2.48 1.88
CA GLU A 24 16.00 -1.23 1.12
C GLU A 24 15.72 -0.02 2.02
N SER A 25 16.43 1.08 1.77
CA SER A 25 16.23 2.35 2.49
C SER A 25 15.00 3.13 2.01
N GLU A 26 14.58 2.89 0.77
CA GLU A 26 13.41 3.52 0.15
C GLU A 26 12.56 2.45 -0.53
N TRP A 27 11.26 2.50 -0.29
CA TRP A 27 10.31 1.55 -0.86
C TRP A 27 9.64 2.14 -2.10
N PRO A 28 9.37 1.33 -3.15
CA PRO A 28 8.57 1.75 -4.29
C PRO A 28 7.22 2.28 -3.80
N THR A 29 6.93 3.55 -4.10
CA THR A 29 5.79 4.27 -3.52
C THR A 29 5.05 5.10 -4.57
N VAL A 30 3.73 5.09 -4.51
CA VAL A 30 2.83 6.02 -5.20
C VAL A 30 2.05 6.79 -4.15
N GLN A 31 1.98 8.10 -4.30
CA GLN A 31 1.16 8.97 -3.47
C GLN A 31 0.07 9.60 -4.33
N TRP A 32 -1.17 9.60 -3.82
CA TRP A 32 -2.26 10.36 -4.42
C TRP A 32 -2.32 11.75 -3.80
N GLU A 33 -2.98 12.68 -4.48
CA GLU A 33 -3.42 13.93 -3.86
C GLU A 33 -4.45 13.66 -2.75
N SER A 34 -4.62 14.61 -1.83
CA SER A 34 -5.64 14.51 -0.78
C SER A 34 -7.03 14.31 -1.39
N GLY A 35 -7.76 13.31 -0.89
CA GLY A 35 -9.03 12.92 -1.48
C GLY A 35 -9.63 11.67 -0.85
N PRO A 36 -10.69 11.12 -1.49
CA PRO A 36 -11.34 9.90 -1.01
C PRO A 36 -10.38 8.70 -1.05
N VAL A 37 -10.77 7.63 -0.36
CA VAL A 37 -10.06 6.34 -0.41
C VAL A 37 -9.91 5.88 -1.87
N PRO A 38 -8.69 5.53 -2.34
CA PRO A 38 -8.48 5.06 -3.71
C PRO A 38 -9.35 3.85 -4.03
N THR A 39 -9.95 3.83 -5.22
CA THR A 39 -10.73 2.70 -5.71
C THR A 39 -9.85 1.48 -5.99
N GLY A 40 -10.45 0.28 -6.07
CA GLY A 40 -9.71 -0.93 -6.44
C GLY A 40 -9.06 -0.87 -7.84
N ALA A 41 -9.56 -0.04 -8.75
CA ALA A 41 -8.92 0.19 -10.04
C ALA A 41 -7.66 1.04 -9.90
N GLN A 42 -7.73 2.17 -9.19
CA GLN A 42 -6.59 3.05 -8.92
C GLN A 42 -5.47 2.32 -8.16
N ARG A 43 -5.82 1.45 -7.20
CA ARG A 43 -4.82 0.64 -6.48
C ARG A 43 -4.08 -0.33 -7.41
N ARG A 44 -4.78 -0.98 -8.34
CA ARG A 44 -4.16 -1.89 -9.31
C ARG A 44 -3.27 -1.13 -10.30
N GLU A 45 -3.70 0.04 -10.76
CA GLU A 45 -2.90 0.90 -11.63
C GLU A 45 -1.62 1.39 -10.93
N ALA A 46 -1.72 1.83 -9.68
CA ALA A 46 -0.57 2.24 -8.89
C ALA A 46 0.41 1.08 -8.68
N LEU A 47 -0.07 -0.11 -8.31
CA LEU A 47 0.77 -1.30 -8.20
C LEU A 47 1.47 -1.64 -9.52
N ALA A 48 0.74 -1.59 -10.64
CA ALA A 48 1.30 -1.83 -11.96
C ALA A 48 2.40 -0.81 -12.32
N SER A 49 2.22 0.48 -11.97
CA SER A 49 3.28 1.48 -12.17
C SER A 49 4.54 1.24 -11.33
N LEU A 50 4.41 0.48 -10.23
CA LEU A 50 5.52 0.03 -9.40
C LEU A 50 6.12 -1.32 -9.86
N GLY A 51 5.57 -1.94 -10.92
CA GLY A 51 6.00 -3.25 -11.42
C GLY A 51 5.36 -4.45 -10.71
N TYR A 52 4.29 -4.23 -9.94
CA TYR A 52 3.62 -5.26 -9.15
C TYR A 52 2.18 -5.50 -9.56
N GLU A 53 1.66 -6.67 -9.25
CA GLU A 53 0.25 -7.01 -9.32
C GLU A 53 -0.18 -7.80 -8.08
N LEU A 54 -1.49 -7.86 -7.85
CA LEU A 54 -2.05 -8.67 -6.76
C LEU A 54 -1.64 -10.14 -6.94
N ALA A 55 -1.21 -10.77 -5.85
CA ALA A 55 -1.00 -12.21 -5.87
C ALA A 55 -2.36 -12.92 -6.11
N PRO A 56 -2.37 -14.10 -6.75
CA PRO A 56 -3.62 -14.83 -7.00
C PRO A 56 -4.42 -15.07 -5.71
N GLY A 57 -5.68 -14.62 -5.70
CA GLY A 57 -6.57 -14.76 -4.54
C GLY A 57 -6.26 -13.81 -3.37
N ALA A 58 -5.33 -12.87 -3.52
CA ALA A 58 -5.04 -11.90 -2.48
C ALA A 58 -6.18 -10.89 -2.30
N GLU A 59 -6.53 -10.63 -1.05
CA GLU A 59 -7.56 -9.68 -0.66
C GLU A 59 -6.96 -8.57 0.21
N TRP A 60 -7.53 -7.37 0.13
CA TRP A 60 -7.12 -6.26 0.96
C TRP A 60 -7.64 -6.43 2.39
N SER A 61 -6.73 -6.48 3.35
CA SER A 61 -7.04 -6.40 4.78
C SER A 61 -6.95 -4.95 5.25
N TRP A 62 -7.96 -4.47 5.97
CA TRP A 62 -8.01 -3.13 6.56
C TRP A 62 -7.75 -3.18 8.06
N ILE A 63 -6.95 -2.25 8.55
CA ILE A 63 -6.48 -2.15 9.94
C ILE A 63 -6.45 -0.67 10.33
N GLU A 64 -6.81 -0.38 11.57
CA GLU A 64 -6.58 0.92 12.21
C GLU A 64 -5.34 0.83 13.09
N ASP A 65 -4.49 1.85 13.06
CA ASP A 65 -3.33 1.99 13.94
C ASP A 65 -3.35 3.37 14.63
N SER A 66 -2.63 3.51 15.74
CA SER A 66 -2.54 4.77 16.48
C SER A 66 -1.40 5.61 15.93
N GLN A 67 -1.67 6.88 15.58
CA GLN A 67 -0.60 7.81 15.20
C GLN A 67 0.36 8.06 16.39
N LYS A 68 -0.18 8.13 17.60
CA LYS A 68 0.58 8.14 18.85
C LYS A 68 0.15 6.96 19.72
N PRO A 69 1.05 6.03 20.03
CA PRO A 69 0.75 4.93 20.95
C PRO A 69 0.21 5.46 22.28
N ASP A 70 -0.84 4.81 22.78
CA ASP A 70 -1.50 5.10 24.07
C ASP A 70 -2.18 6.48 24.20
N ASP A 71 -2.38 7.22 23.11
CA ASP A 71 -3.09 8.52 23.09
C ASP A 71 -4.34 8.44 22.18
N ASP A 72 -5.48 8.10 22.78
CA ASP A 72 -6.78 7.94 22.12
C ASP A 72 -7.42 9.27 21.64
N SER A 73 -6.78 10.40 21.93
CA SER A 73 -7.20 11.72 21.44
C SER A 73 -6.67 12.04 20.04
N THR A 74 -5.73 11.22 19.52
CA THR A 74 -5.14 11.42 18.19
C THR A 74 -5.95 10.72 17.09
N PRO A 75 -5.97 11.26 15.86
CA PRO A 75 -6.55 10.55 14.72
C PRO A 75 -5.87 9.18 14.52
N VAL A 76 -6.67 8.19 14.16
CA VAL A 76 -6.15 6.88 13.73
C VAL A 76 -5.48 7.00 12.36
N VAL A 77 -4.51 6.12 12.12
CA VAL A 77 -3.96 5.85 10.79
C VAL A 77 -4.72 4.67 10.20
N LEU A 78 -5.31 4.85 9.03
CA LEU A 78 -5.94 3.76 8.29
C LEU A 78 -4.89 3.09 7.41
N ILE A 79 -4.75 1.78 7.55
CA ILE A 79 -3.81 0.96 6.79
C ILE A 79 -4.59 -0.15 6.07
N ALA A 80 -4.35 -0.30 4.77
CA ALA A 80 -4.78 -1.45 4.00
C ALA A 80 -3.55 -2.22 3.54
N ALA A 81 -3.58 -3.55 3.57
CA ALA A 81 -2.47 -4.38 3.13
C ALA A 81 -2.92 -5.55 2.27
N VAL A 82 -2.08 -5.93 1.32
CA VAL A 82 -2.35 -7.04 0.40
C VAL A 82 -1.05 -7.69 -0.07
N ASP A 83 -1.13 -8.97 -0.40
CA ASP A 83 -0.02 -9.70 -0.98
C ASP A 83 0.08 -9.43 -2.49
N VAL A 84 1.30 -9.16 -2.95
CA VAL A 84 1.61 -8.83 -4.34
C VAL A 84 2.75 -9.68 -4.87
N ARG A 85 2.85 -9.75 -6.19
CA ARG A 85 3.98 -10.34 -6.91
C ARG A 85 4.47 -9.35 -7.97
N GLU A 86 5.71 -9.49 -8.38
CA GLU A 86 6.21 -8.79 -9.57
C GLU A 86 5.39 -9.21 -10.81
N GLN A 87 5.18 -8.26 -11.71
CA GLN A 87 4.57 -8.55 -13.01
C GLN A 87 5.54 -9.35 -13.89
N GLU A 88 5.02 -10.37 -14.58
CA GLU A 88 5.79 -11.09 -15.59
C GLU A 88 6.13 -10.13 -16.75
N GLY A 89 7.43 -9.90 -16.99
CA GLY A 89 7.91 -9.02 -18.05
C GLY A 89 8.24 -7.58 -17.64
N ALA A 90 8.24 -7.26 -16.34
CA ALA A 90 8.67 -5.94 -15.84
C ALA A 90 10.20 -5.69 -15.89
N THR A 91 10.95 -6.52 -16.61
CA THR A 91 12.35 -6.23 -16.98
C THR A 91 12.40 -5.44 -18.27
N ALA A 92 12.79 -4.17 -18.20
CA ALA A 92 13.41 -3.44 -19.29
C ALA A 92 14.91 -3.31 -19.01
#